data_AF-A0A1Y0RVN0-F1
#
_entry.id   AF-A0A1Y0RVN0-F1
#
_cell.length_a   1.000
_cell.length_b   1.000
_cell.length_c   1.000
_cell.angle_alpha   90.00
_cell.angle_beta   90.00
_cell.angle_gamma   90.00
#
_symmetry.space_group_name_H-M   'P 1'
#
loop_
_entity.id
_entity.type
_entity.pdbx_description
1 polymer ?
#
loop_
_entity_poly.entity_id
_entity_poly.type
_entity_poly.pdbx_seq_one_letter_code
_entity_poly.pdbx_strand_id
1 'polypeptide(L)'
;MTQSSGDKFHPVLQDLQQFAFSQQGSMTIVRVLGYGLLLLALFDIIEILVPPNFMNPLWEFQTIGTLVERVPVPLIGIVLVFFGELHSRTKWEFPILKFLSWLTLLFGIFFFLLIPLGLTNTIRLNTQNAAQMKTVSNQQISQAEQLEQQVSKASPEQIDNFFKSQGRQVDGKSSQELKNQLLSEVSKAKEQIKNQAQTTQSLRGLKLIKTSAKWNLGALVAGTLFISIWKGTRWARN
;
A
#
# COMPACT_ATOMS: atom_id res chain seq x y z
N MET A 1 33.30 -9.97 69.56
CA MET A 1 32.69 -10.98 68.66
C MET A 1 32.54 -10.33 67.29
N THR A 2 33.46 -10.66 66.39
CA THR A 2 33.52 -10.15 65.01
C THR A 2 32.46 -10.86 64.17
N GLN A 3 31.43 -10.15 63.71
CA GLN A 3 30.52 -10.68 62.70
C GLN A 3 31.32 -10.99 61.43
N SER A 4 31.32 -12.26 61.06
CA SER A 4 32.01 -12.78 59.89
C SER A 4 31.46 -12.11 58.63
N SER A 5 32.36 -11.61 57.78
CA SER A 5 32.01 -11.01 56.48
C SER A 5 31.15 -11.92 55.59
N GLY A 6 31.09 -13.23 55.87
CA GLY A 6 30.27 -14.22 55.15
C GLY A 6 28.75 -13.98 55.18
N ASP A 7 28.20 -13.45 56.27
CA ASP A 7 26.73 -13.29 56.42
C ASP A 7 26.14 -12.20 55.50
N LYS A 8 26.96 -11.22 55.07
CA LYS A 8 26.53 -10.16 54.14
C LYS A 8 26.55 -10.60 52.67
N PHE A 9 27.27 -11.68 52.33
CA PHE A 9 27.33 -12.16 50.95
C PHE A 9 26.11 -12.99 50.56
N HIS A 10 25.49 -13.71 51.50
CA HIS A 10 24.30 -14.51 51.24
C HIS A 10 23.10 -13.72 50.67
N PRO A 11 22.69 -12.57 51.23
CA PRO A 11 21.58 -11.78 50.67
C PRO A 11 21.93 -11.15 49.32
N VAL A 12 23.18 -10.68 49.13
CA VAL A 12 23.63 -10.12 47.85
C VAL A 12 23.63 -11.19 46.74
N LEU A 13 24.04 -12.42 47.06
CA LEU A 13 23.98 -13.55 46.13
C LEU A 13 22.52 -13.92 45.78
N GLN A 14 21.60 -13.86 46.74
CA GLN A 14 20.17 -14.06 46.49
C GLN A 14 19.57 -12.96 45.60
N ASP A 15 19.89 -11.69 45.87
CA ASP A 15 19.41 -10.56 45.06
C ASP A 15 19.94 -10.62 43.62
N LEU A 16 21.22 -10.97 43.44
CA LEU A 16 21.82 -11.18 42.12
C LEU A 16 21.18 -12.37 41.39
N GLN A 17 20.88 -13.44 42.12
CA GLN A 17 20.21 -14.61 41.57
C GLN A 17 18.75 -14.30 41.17
N GLN A 18 18.01 -13.56 41.98
CA GLN A 18 16.63 -13.13 41.69
C GLN A 18 16.58 -12.11 40.55
N PHE A 19 17.55 -11.20 40.48
CA PHE A 19 17.73 -10.30 39.34
C PHE A 19 18.06 -11.10 38.07
N ALA A 20 18.98 -12.07 38.11
CA ALA A 20 19.31 -12.91 36.97
C ALA A 20 18.10 -13.75 36.49
N PHE A 21 17.32 -14.34 37.42
CA PHE A 21 16.11 -15.09 37.08
C PHE A 21 15.00 -14.20 36.51
N SER A 22 14.78 -13.01 37.07
CA SER A 22 13.79 -12.06 36.53
C SER A 22 14.19 -11.54 35.15
N GLN A 23 15.49 -11.31 34.91
CA GLN A 23 16.03 -10.96 33.60
C GLN A 23 15.84 -12.09 32.59
N GLN A 24 16.06 -13.34 32.99
CA GLN A 24 15.85 -14.52 32.14
C GLN A 24 14.37 -14.75 31.80
N GLY A 25 13.46 -14.56 32.76
CA GLY A 25 12.01 -14.61 32.55
C GLY A 25 11.53 -13.52 31.57
N SER A 26 12.02 -12.29 31.75
CA SER A 26 11.74 -11.16 30.86
C SER A 26 12.16 -11.43 29.41
N MET A 27 13.36 -11.98 29.19
CA MET A 27 13.83 -12.36 27.85
C MET A 27 12.95 -13.42 27.18
N THR A 28 12.43 -14.37 27.95
CA THR A 28 11.55 -15.42 27.42
C THR A 28 10.22 -14.84 26.96
N ILE A 29 9.62 -13.95 27.74
CA ILE A 29 8.37 -13.25 27.38
C ILE A 29 8.55 -12.45 26.09
N VAL A 30 9.66 -11.70 25.97
CA VAL A 30 9.99 -10.94 24.78
C VAL A 30 10.06 -11.84 23.53
N ARG A 31 10.71 -13.00 23.62
CA ARG A 31 10.82 -13.94 22.51
C ARG A 31 9.47 -14.55 22.13
N VAL A 32 8.66 -14.95 23.12
CA VAL A 32 7.30 -15.48 22.90
C VAL A 32 6.43 -14.44 22.20
N LEU A 33 6.49 -13.18 22.63
CA LEU A 33 5.83 -12.07 21.94
C LEU A 33 6.34 -11.93 20.49
N GLY A 34 7.65 -12.04 20.28
CA GLY A 34 8.26 -12.04 18.96
C GLY A 34 7.68 -13.13 18.05
N TYR A 35 7.64 -14.39 18.52
CA TYR A 35 7.04 -15.50 17.77
C TYR A 35 5.55 -15.28 17.48
N GLY A 36 4.80 -14.78 18.47
CA GLY A 36 3.38 -14.44 18.30
C GLY A 36 3.16 -13.38 17.22
N LEU A 37 3.96 -12.32 17.20
CA LEU A 37 3.90 -11.28 16.17
C LEU A 37 4.25 -11.81 14.78
N LEU A 38 5.23 -12.71 14.68
CA LEU A 38 5.58 -13.33 13.39
C LEU A 38 4.48 -14.25 12.86
N LEU A 39 3.78 -14.95 13.74
CA LEU A 39 2.63 -15.77 13.36
C LEU A 39 1.47 -14.90 12.85
N LEU A 40 1.19 -13.77 13.51
CA LEU A 40 0.18 -12.81 13.06
C LEU A 40 0.58 -12.18 11.72
N ALA A 41 1.84 -11.77 11.57
CA ALA A 41 2.35 -11.24 10.31
C ALA A 41 2.26 -12.27 9.17
N LEU A 42 2.42 -13.57 9.46
CA LEU A 42 2.24 -14.63 8.47
C LEU A 42 0.78 -14.72 7.99
N PHE A 43 -0.20 -14.59 8.88
CA PHE A 43 -1.61 -14.55 8.49
C PHE A 43 -1.92 -13.33 7.63
N ASP A 44 -1.42 -12.15 7.99
CA ASP A 44 -1.53 -10.94 7.17
C ASP A 44 -0.95 -11.17 5.76
N ILE A 45 0.23 -11.80 5.66
CA ILE A 45 0.85 -12.10 4.36
C ILE A 45 0.00 -13.07 3.53
N ILE A 46 -0.56 -14.10 4.14
CA ILE A 46 -1.44 -15.06 3.45
C ILE A 46 -2.69 -14.35 2.92
N GLU A 47 -3.32 -13.51 3.74
CA GLU A 47 -4.48 -12.71 3.33
C GLU A 47 -4.15 -11.80 2.14
N ILE A 48 -2.98 -11.16 2.15
CA ILE A 48 -2.54 -10.28 1.07
C ILE A 48 -2.35 -11.05 -0.25
N LEU A 49 -1.89 -12.29 -0.19
CA LEU A 49 -1.57 -13.08 -1.39
C LEU A 49 -2.76 -13.85 -1.97
N VAL A 50 -3.92 -13.87 -1.30
CA VAL A 50 -5.10 -14.65 -1.69
C VAL A 50 -6.33 -13.74 -1.91
N PRO A 51 -6.94 -13.72 -3.11
CA PRO A 51 -6.62 -14.51 -4.30
C PRO A 51 -5.42 -13.93 -5.09
N PRO A 52 -4.54 -14.78 -5.62
CA PRO A 52 -3.42 -14.33 -6.44
C PRO A 52 -3.89 -13.85 -7.81
N ASN A 53 -3.48 -12.64 -8.21
CA ASN A 53 -3.74 -12.09 -9.54
C ASN A 53 -2.46 -11.51 -10.15
N PHE A 54 -1.46 -12.39 -10.28
CA PHE A 54 -0.21 -12.09 -10.98
C PHE A 54 -0.51 -11.64 -12.41
N MET A 55 0.31 -10.74 -12.96
CA MET A 55 0.15 -10.06 -14.27
C MET A 55 -0.87 -8.93 -14.30
N ASN A 56 -1.77 -8.83 -13.32
CA ASN A 56 -2.63 -7.66 -13.17
C ASN A 56 -1.82 -6.52 -12.50
N PRO A 57 -1.54 -5.41 -13.20
CA PRO A 57 -0.68 -4.36 -12.67
C PRO A 57 -1.31 -3.64 -11.46
N LEU A 58 -2.64 -3.64 -11.34
CA LEU A 58 -3.34 -3.04 -10.20
C LEU A 58 -3.15 -3.91 -8.95
N TRP A 59 -3.37 -5.22 -9.09
CA TRP A 59 -3.15 -6.16 -8.00
C TRP A 59 -1.67 -6.14 -7.57
N GLU A 60 -0.73 -6.25 -8.52
CA GLU A 60 0.70 -6.24 -8.21
C GLU A 60 1.12 -4.96 -7.48
N PHE A 61 0.65 -3.79 -7.95
CA PHE A 61 0.95 -2.51 -7.31
C PHE A 61 0.36 -2.43 -5.89
N GLN A 62 -0.89 -2.85 -5.71
CA GLN A 62 -1.56 -2.85 -4.40
C GLN A 62 -0.88 -3.83 -3.43
N THR A 63 -0.61 -5.05 -3.86
CA THR A 63 0.05 -6.09 -3.08
C THR A 63 1.44 -5.63 -2.61
N ILE A 64 2.25 -5.02 -3.48
CA ILE A 64 3.53 -4.40 -3.08
C ILE A 64 3.31 -3.37 -1.99
N GLY A 65 2.35 -2.46 -2.20
CA GLY A 65 2.05 -1.40 -1.25
C GLY A 65 1.65 -1.93 0.12
N THR A 66 0.72 -2.88 0.15
CA THR A 66 0.25 -3.50 1.40
C THR A 66 1.35 -4.28 2.09
N LEU A 67 2.18 -5.04 1.35
CA LEU A 67 3.33 -5.73 1.92
C LEU A 67 4.30 -4.75 2.59
N VAL A 68 4.66 -3.65 1.91
CA VAL A 68 5.56 -2.62 2.44
C VAL A 68 4.97 -1.97 3.70
N GLU A 69 3.67 -1.69 3.72
CA GLU A 69 3.01 -1.08 4.87
C GLU A 69 2.91 -2.01 6.09
N ARG A 70 2.95 -3.33 5.87
CA ARG A 70 2.91 -4.34 6.94
C ARG A 70 4.29 -4.73 7.47
N VAL A 71 5.39 -4.31 6.83
CA VAL A 71 6.78 -4.57 7.26
C VAL A 71 7.10 -4.31 8.75
N PRO A 72 6.57 -3.26 9.40
CA PRO A 72 6.96 -2.98 10.79
C PRO A 72 6.70 -4.14 11.75
N VAL A 73 5.58 -4.87 11.60
CA VAL A 73 5.22 -5.98 12.49
C VAL A 73 6.22 -7.14 12.42
N PRO A 74 6.55 -7.73 11.23
CA PRO A 74 7.55 -8.78 11.14
C PRO A 74 8.95 -8.31 11.51
N LEU A 75 9.32 -7.04 11.27
CA LEU A 75 10.60 -6.50 11.73
C LEU A 75 10.70 -6.53 13.26
N ILE A 76 9.67 -6.01 13.95
CA ILE A 76 9.62 -6.01 15.41
C ILE A 76 9.63 -7.46 15.91
N GLY A 77 8.79 -8.33 15.35
CA GLY A 77 8.74 -9.75 15.73
C GLY A 77 10.10 -10.43 15.64
N ILE A 78 10.82 -10.22 14.53
CA ILE A 78 12.16 -10.78 14.33
C ILE A 78 13.16 -10.24 15.36
N VAL A 79 13.19 -8.93 15.59
CA VAL A 79 14.11 -8.31 16.56
C VAL A 79 13.87 -8.85 17.97
N LEU A 80 12.60 -9.03 18.36
CA LEU A 80 12.24 -9.60 19.66
C LEU A 80 12.63 -11.09 19.77
N VAL A 81 12.47 -11.88 18.69
CA VAL A 81 12.92 -13.28 18.66
C VAL A 81 14.44 -13.39 18.86
N PHE A 82 15.22 -12.51 18.23
CA PHE A 82 16.68 -12.51 18.35
C PHE A 82 17.19 -11.83 19.63
N PHE A 83 16.31 -11.21 20.42
CA PHE A 83 16.69 -10.55 21.67
C PHE A 83 17.33 -11.51 22.69
N GLY A 84 18.38 -11.05 23.37
CA GLY A 84 19.13 -11.82 24.37
C GLY A 84 20.08 -12.89 23.82
N GLU A 85 20.25 -12.97 22.49
CA GLU A 85 21.21 -13.86 21.81
C GLU A 85 21.29 -15.28 22.41
N LEU A 86 22.46 -15.78 22.78
CA LEU A 86 22.67 -17.14 23.27
C LEU A 86 22.13 -17.39 24.69
N HIS A 87 21.72 -16.36 25.43
CA HIS A 87 21.32 -16.51 26.82
C HIS A 87 20.01 -17.29 26.92
N SER A 88 20.02 -18.36 27.71
CA SER A 88 18.83 -19.09 28.12
C SER A 88 18.00 -19.65 26.95
N ARG A 89 18.69 -20.13 25.90
CA ARG A 89 18.06 -20.81 24.76
C ARG A 89 18.13 -22.31 24.88
N THR A 90 17.08 -22.97 24.41
CA THR A 90 17.08 -24.43 24.29
C THR A 90 17.77 -24.85 22.99
N LYS A 91 18.41 -26.03 22.98
CA LYS A 91 19.11 -26.55 21.79
C LYS A 91 18.19 -26.70 20.57
N TRP A 92 16.88 -26.91 20.79
CA TRP A 92 15.86 -27.03 19.75
C TRP A 92 15.48 -25.70 19.09
N GLU A 93 15.84 -24.57 19.69
CA GLU A 93 15.53 -23.24 19.16
C GLU A 93 16.51 -22.85 18.04
N PHE A 94 17.75 -23.35 18.06
CA PHE A 94 18.79 -23.01 17.10
C PHE A 94 18.42 -23.29 15.63
N PRO A 95 17.82 -24.44 15.27
CA PRO A 95 17.31 -24.66 13.90
C PRO A 95 16.31 -23.59 13.45
N ILE A 96 15.39 -23.20 14.33
CA ILE A 96 14.36 -22.18 14.04
C ILE A 96 15.02 -20.81 13.85
N LEU A 97 16.00 -20.45 14.70
CA LEU A 97 16.72 -19.19 14.60
C LEU A 97 17.58 -19.12 13.34
N LYS A 98 18.23 -20.22 12.97
CA LYS A 98 18.97 -20.33 11.71
C LYS A 98 18.04 -20.12 10.52
N PHE A 99 16.87 -20.75 10.52
CA PHE A 99 15.85 -20.57 9.49
C PHE A 99 15.35 -19.12 9.42
N LEU A 100 14.93 -18.54 10.54
CA LEU A 100 14.45 -17.16 10.62
C LEU A 100 15.52 -16.16 10.19
N SER A 101 16.78 -16.43 10.52
CA SER A 101 17.90 -15.61 10.10
C SER A 101 18.04 -15.62 8.58
N TRP A 102 18.08 -16.79 7.93
CA TRP A 102 18.09 -16.85 6.47
C TRP A 102 16.83 -16.25 5.83
N LEU A 103 15.68 -16.38 6.48
CA LEU A 103 14.44 -15.75 6.03
C LEU A 103 14.53 -14.22 6.01
N THR A 104 15.26 -13.58 6.94
CA THR A 104 15.48 -12.13 6.85
C THR A 104 16.32 -11.74 5.65
N LEU A 105 17.33 -12.54 5.27
CA LEU A 105 18.06 -12.27 4.02
C LEU A 105 17.15 -12.39 2.81
N LEU A 106 16.33 -13.44 2.76
CA LEU A 106 15.37 -13.65 1.68
C LEU A 106 14.42 -12.46 1.56
N PHE A 107 13.83 -12.00 2.67
CA PHE A 107 12.98 -10.80 2.66
C PHE A 107 13.74 -9.54 2.27
N GLY A 108 14.98 -9.39 2.73
CA GLY A 108 15.85 -8.29 2.33
C GLY A 108 15.98 -8.17 0.80
N ILE A 109 16.37 -9.28 0.16
CA ILE A 109 16.50 -9.37 -1.30
C ILE A 109 15.14 -9.16 -1.98
N PHE A 110 14.09 -9.80 -1.47
CA PHE A 110 12.74 -9.68 -2.00
C PHE A 110 12.27 -8.23 -2.05
N PHE A 111 12.43 -7.46 -0.96
CA PHE A 111 12.04 -6.04 -0.93
C PHE A 111 12.84 -5.18 -1.93
N PHE A 112 14.12 -5.48 -2.18
CA PHE A 112 14.86 -4.81 -3.25
C PHE A 112 14.32 -5.14 -4.64
N LEU A 113 13.89 -6.38 -4.88
CA LEU A 113 13.27 -6.79 -6.15
C LEU A 113 11.89 -6.17 -6.37
N LEU A 114 11.18 -5.80 -5.30
CA LEU A 114 9.90 -5.09 -5.42
C LEU A 114 10.07 -3.67 -5.98
N ILE A 115 11.24 -3.06 -5.87
CA ILE A 115 11.48 -1.68 -6.35
C ILE A 115 11.31 -1.56 -7.88
N PRO A 116 12.06 -2.32 -8.72
CA PRO A 116 11.87 -2.25 -10.17
C PRO A 116 10.46 -2.69 -10.59
N LEU A 117 9.85 -3.64 -9.87
CA LEU A 117 8.49 -4.11 -10.14
C LEU A 117 7.44 -3.01 -9.83
N GLY A 118 7.60 -2.29 -8.72
CA GLY A 118 6.72 -1.18 -8.35
C GLY A 118 6.79 -0.02 -9.34
N LEU A 119 8.00 0.34 -9.81
CA LEU A 119 8.19 1.40 -10.81
C LEU A 119 7.55 1.03 -12.15
N THR A 120 7.83 -0.17 -12.67
CA THR A 120 7.28 -0.63 -13.96
C THR A 120 5.75 -0.71 -13.93
N ASN A 121 5.16 -1.20 -12.83
CA ASN A 121 3.71 -1.23 -12.68
C ASN A 121 3.07 0.13 -12.52
N THR A 122 3.75 1.09 -11.88
CA THR A 122 3.27 2.48 -11.82
C THR A 122 3.14 3.08 -13.22
N ILE A 123 4.14 2.84 -14.09
CA ILE A 123 4.12 3.32 -15.48
C ILE A 123 3.00 2.63 -16.26
N ARG A 124 2.90 1.30 -16.17
CA ARG A 124 1.82 0.51 -16.83
C ARG A 124 0.43 0.97 -16.41
N LEU A 125 0.21 1.21 -15.11
CA LEU A 125 -1.06 1.71 -14.60
C LEU A 125 -1.36 3.13 -15.08
N ASN A 126 -0.36 4.00 -15.09
CA ASN A 126 -0.55 5.37 -15.55
C ASN A 126 -0.92 5.43 -17.04
N THR A 127 -0.28 4.61 -17.89
CA THR A 127 -0.61 4.53 -19.32
C THR A 127 -1.98 3.90 -19.56
N GLN A 128 -2.33 2.83 -18.84
CA GLN A 128 -3.65 2.21 -18.91
C GLN A 128 -4.76 3.18 -18.47
N ASN A 129 -4.57 3.90 -17.37
CA ASN A 129 -5.52 4.89 -16.88
C ASN A 129 -5.70 6.06 -17.87
N ALA A 130 -4.59 6.54 -18.46
CA ALA A 130 -4.65 7.59 -19.48
C ALA A 130 -5.39 7.11 -20.74
N ALA A 131 -5.13 5.89 -21.21
CA ALA A 131 -5.80 5.31 -22.36
C ALA A 131 -7.30 5.11 -22.12
N GLN A 132 -7.69 4.54 -20.98
CA GLN A 132 -9.10 4.37 -20.61
C GLN A 132 -9.82 5.73 -20.50
N MET A 133 -9.21 6.71 -19.85
CA MET A 133 -9.79 8.05 -19.71
C MET A 133 -9.96 8.73 -21.07
N LYS A 134 -8.97 8.60 -21.97
CA LYS A 134 -9.06 9.11 -23.33
C LYS A 134 -10.20 8.46 -24.11
N THR A 135 -10.36 7.14 -24.00
CA THR A 135 -11.46 6.42 -24.67
C THR A 135 -12.83 6.89 -24.16
N VAL A 136 -13.02 6.95 -22.84
CA VAL A 136 -14.28 7.40 -22.24
C VAL A 136 -14.58 8.87 -22.60
N SER A 137 -13.58 9.74 -22.51
CA SER A 137 -13.72 11.16 -22.86
C SER A 137 -14.05 11.35 -24.33
N ASN A 138 -13.35 10.65 -25.24
CA ASN A 138 -13.62 10.72 -26.68
C ASN A 138 -15.03 10.22 -27.02
N GLN A 139 -15.49 9.16 -26.36
CA GLN A 139 -16.84 8.64 -26.56
C GLN A 139 -17.92 9.65 -26.13
N GLN A 140 -17.72 10.31 -24.98
CA GLN A 140 -18.63 11.36 -24.50
C GLN A 140 -18.61 12.60 -25.40
N ILE A 141 -17.43 13.02 -25.87
CA ILE A 141 -17.29 14.14 -26.82
C ILE A 141 -17.99 13.80 -28.13
N SER A 142 -17.80 12.60 -28.66
CA SER A 142 -18.45 12.18 -29.92
C SER A 142 -19.97 12.16 -29.80
N GLN A 143 -20.53 11.73 -28.67
CA GLN A 143 -21.98 11.81 -28.41
C GLN A 143 -22.46 13.27 -28.35
N ALA A 144 -21.69 14.15 -27.71
CA ALA A 144 -22.00 15.57 -27.65
C ALA A 144 -21.93 16.25 -29.04
N GLU A 145 -20.96 15.87 -29.89
CA GLU A 145 -20.86 16.34 -31.28
C GLU A 145 -22.04 15.85 -32.13
N GLN A 146 -22.47 14.60 -31.96
CA GLN A 146 -23.67 14.08 -32.63
C GLN A 146 -24.92 14.85 -32.22
N LEU A 147 -25.08 15.14 -30.92
CA LEU A 147 -26.18 15.96 -30.42
C LEU A 147 -26.14 17.39 -30.97
N GLU A 148 -24.96 18.01 -30.99
CA GLU A 148 -24.76 19.35 -31.57
C GLU A 148 -25.16 19.39 -33.05
N GLN A 149 -24.79 18.37 -33.83
CA GLN A 149 -25.18 18.27 -35.24
C GLN A 149 -26.68 18.07 -35.42
N GLN A 150 -27.32 17.25 -34.58
CA GLN A 150 -28.77 17.04 -34.62
C GLN A 150 -29.52 18.33 -34.27
N VAL A 151 -29.11 19.04 -33.22
CA VAL A 151 -29.70 20.31 -32.80
C VAL A 151 -29.48 21.39 -33.86
N SER A 152 -28.29 21.42 -34.48
CA SER A 152 -27.97 22.38 -35.56
C SER A 152 -28.85 22.18 -36.79
N LYS A 153 -29.23 20.94 -37.12
CA LYS A 153 -30.10 20.60 -38.26
C LYS A 153 -31.59 20.56 -37.91
N ALA A 154 -31.95 20.58 -36.62
CA ALA A 154 -33.33 20.51 -36.17
C ALA A 154 -34.14 21.75 -36.55
N SER A 155 -35.41 21.50 -36.92
CA SER A 155 -36.41 22.52 -37.17
C SER A 155 -36.93 23.15 -35.86
N PRO A 156 -37.51 24.37 -35.92
CA PRO A 156 -38.09 25.06 -34.75
C PRO A 156 -39.11 24.22 -33.96
N GLU A 157 -39.95 23.46 -34.65
CA GLU A 157 -40.98 22.59 -34.07
C GLU A 157 -40.38 21.38 -33.34
N GLN A 158 -39.29 20.81 -33.88
CA GLN A 158 -38.58 19.70 -33.24
C GLN A 158 -37.88 20.13 -31.95
N ILE A 159 -37.35 21.35 -31.90
CA ILE A 159 -36.72 21.90 -30.70
C ILE A 159 -37.77 22.20 -29.62
N ASP A 160 -38.92 22.77 -30.00
CA ASP A 160 -40.02 23.01 -29.06
C ASP A 160 -40.56 21.70 -28.45
N ASN A 161 -40.75 20.67 -29.28
CA ASN A 161 -41.17 19.34 -28.84
C ASN A 161 -40.13 18.66 -27.93
N PHE A 162 -38.83 18.83 -28.20
CA PHE A 162 -37.76 18.30 -27.35
C PHE A 162 -37.80 18.91 -25.94
N PHE A 163 -37.91 20.24 -25.83
CA PHE A 163 -37.98 20.91 -24.53
C PHE A 163 -39.25 20.55 -23.74
N LYS A 164 -40.40 20.45 -24.43
CA LYS A 164 -41.67 19.97 -23.84
C LYS A 164 -41.56 18.52 -23.35
N SER A 165 -40.91 17.64 -24.11
CA SER A 165 -40.70 16.24 -23.73
C SER A 165 -39.79 16.05 -22.51
N GLN A 166 -38.88 17.00 -22.24
CA GLN A 166 -38.04 17.01 -21.05
C GLN A 166 -38.65 17.77 -19.86
N GLY A 167 -39.90 18.22 -19.96
CA GLY A 167 -40.57 18.96 -18.89
C GLY A 167 -39.98 20.34 -18.62
N ARG A 168 -39.19 20.92 -19.54
CA ARG A 168 -38.66 22.28 -19.42
C ARG A 168 -39.72 23.27 -19.93
N GLN A 169 -40.05 24.29 -19.15
CA GLN A 169 -40.99 25.34 -19.56
C GLN A 169 -40.38 26.21 -20.67
N VAL A 170 -41.15 26.39 -21.74
CA VAL A 170 -40.83 27.28 -22.87
C VAL A 170 -41.46 28.64 -22.57
N ASP A 171 -40.85 29.41 -21.66
CA ASP A 171 -41.33 30.73 -21.21
C ASP A 171 -41.14 31.79 -22.30
N GLY A 172 -41.97 31.76 -23.34
CA GLY A 172 -42.01 32.80 -24.39
C GLY A 172 -40.74 32.96 -25.23
N LYS A 173 -39.72 32.12 -25.01
CA LYS A 173 -38.46 32.12 -25.77
C LYS A 173 -38.70 31.63 -27.20
N SER A 174 -38.07 32.27 -28.16
CA SER A 174 -38.10 31.82 -29.55
C SER A 174 -37.41 30.46 -29.69
N SER A 175 -37.86 29.61 -30.61
CA SER A 175 -37.19 28.32 -30.91
C SER A 175 -35.71 28.52 -31.29
N GLN A 176 -35.35 29.69 -31.81
CA GLN A 176 -33.97 30.08 -32.12
C GLN A 176 -33.13 30.33 -30.85
N GLU A 177 -33.70 30.96 -29.82
CA GLU A 177 -33.03 31.13 -28.52
C GLU A 177 -32.85 29.80 -27.79
N LEU A 178 -33.86 28.92 -27.83
CA LEU A 178 -33.75 27.57 -27.25
C LEU A 178 -32.66 26.76 -27.94
N LYS A 179 -32.57 26.85 -29.27
CA LYS A 179 -31.49 26.23 -30.06
C LYS A 179 -30.12 26.75 -29.66
N ASN A 180 -29.94 28.06 -29.59
CA ASN A 180 -28.68 28.69 -29.20
C ASN A 180 -28.29 28.34 -27.77
N GLN A 181 -29.25 28.27 -26.85
CA GLN A 181 -29.03 27.85 -25.47
C GLN A 181 -28.56 26.38 -25.42
N LEU A 182 -29.21 25.49 -26.15
CA LEU A 182 -28.84 24.07 -26.19
C LEU A 182 -27.45 23.85 -26.82
N LEU A 183 -27.13 24.56 -27.90
CA LEU A 183 -25.78 24.53 -28.50
C LEU A 183 -24.72 25.07 -27.53
N SER A 184 -25.03 26.13 -26.77
CA SER A 184 -24.15 26.64 -25.73
C SER A 184 -23.94 25.64 -24.58
N GLU A 185 -25.01 24.98 -24.12
CA GLU A 185 -24.94 23.92 -23.10
C GLU A 185 -24.09 22.73 -23.57
N VAL A 186 -24.26 22.28 -24.81
CA VAL A 186 -23.46 21.19 -25.41
C VAL A 186 -21.99 21.60 -25.57
N SER A 187 -21.72 22.83 -26.02
CA SER A 187 -20.36 23.35 -26.12
C SER A 187 -19.66 23.42 -24.76
N LYS A 188 -20.34 23.96 -23.74
CA LYS A 188 -19.85 23.99 -22.35
C LYS A 188 -19.63 22.58 -21.80
N ALA A 189 -20.53 21.64 -22.08
CA ALA A 189 -20.38 20.26 -21.65
C ALA A 189 -19.14 19.59 -22.28
N LYS A 190 -18.88 19.79 -23.58
CA LYS A 190 -17.65 19.30 -24.25
C LYS A 190 -16.39 19.86 -23.60
N GLU A 191 -16.36 21.16 -23.32
CA GLU A 191 -15.22 21.80 -22.67
C GLU A 191 -15.02 21.29 -21.23
N GLN A 192 -16.11 21.14 -20.48
CA GLN A 192 -16.10 20.56 -19.14
C GLN A 192 -15.59 19.12 -19.14
N ILE A 193 -16.05 18.26 -20.06
CA ILE A 193 -15.59 16.87 -20.20
C ILE A 193 -14.08 16.85 -20.46
N LYS A 194 -13.58 17.68 -21.37
CA LYS A 194 -12.15 17.77 -21.69
C LYS A 194 -11.32 18.23 -20.50
N ASN A 195 -11.74 19.32 -19.84
CA ASN A 195 -11.06 19.87 -18.67
C ASN A 195 -11.09 18.89 -17.50
N GLN A 196 -12.23 18.25 -17.25
CA GLN A 196 -12.39 17.26 -16.18
C GLN A 196 -11.55 16.01 -16.44
N ALA A 197 -11.49 15.52 -17.68
CA ALA A 197 -10.65 14.39 -18.06
C ALA A 197 -9.16 14.70 -17.83
N GLN A 198 -8.69 15.87 -18.27
CA GLN A 198 -7.29 16.29 -18.11
C GLN A 198 -6.92 16.49 -16.63
N THR A 199 -7.76 17.18 -15.86
CA THR A 199 -7.54 17.38 -14.42
C THR A 199 -7.55 16.05 -13.67
N THR A 200 -8.52 15.19 -13.94
CA THR A 200 -8.62 13.87 -13.30
C THR A 200 -7.43 12.99 -13.62
N GLN A 201 -6.98 12.98 -14.88
CA GLN A 201 -5.80 12.24 -15.30
C GLN A 201 -4.55 12.73 -14.55
N SER A 202 -4.36 14.05 -14.46
CA SER A 202 -3.21 14.66 -13.80
C SER A 202 -3.19 14.35 -12.30
N LEU A 203 -4.34 14.50 -11.62
CA LEU A 203 -4.48 14.19 -10.19
C LEU A 203 -4.24 12.70 -9.89
N ARG A 204 -4.79 11.80 -10.72
CA ARG A 204 -4.57 10.36 -10.58
C ARG A 204 -3.11 10.00 -10.81
N GLY A 205 -2.47 10.57 -11.84
CA GLY A 205 -1.05 10.36 -12.13
C GLY A 205 -0.16 10.80 -10.96
N LEU A 206 -0.38 12.00 -10.42
CA LEU A 206 0.34 12.51 -9.25
C LEU A 206 0.13 11.62 -8.02
N LYS A 207 -1.11 11.16 -7.77
CA LYS A 207 -1.41 10.25 -6.67
C LYS A 207 -0.65 8.93 -6.83
N LEU A 208 -0.66 8.34 -8.03
CA LEU A 208 0.07 7.09 -8.31
C LEU A 208 1.58 7.27 -8.09
N ILE A 209 2.17 8.35 -8.59
CA ILE A 209 3.60 8.64 -8.41
C ILE A 209 3.93 8.82 -6.92
N LYS A 210 3.13 9.60 -6.19
CA LYS A 210 3.33 9.82 -4.74
C LYS A 210 3.26 8.51 -3.96
N THR A 211 2.25 7.69 -4.23
CA THR A 211 2.07 6.38 -3.60
C THR A 211 3.21 5.43 -3.97
N SER A 212 3.60 5.40 -5.24
CA SER A 212 4.73 4.60 -5.71
C SER A 212 6.04 5.00 -5.03
N ALA A 213 6.31 6.30 -4.91
CA ALA A 213 7.49 6.80 -4.22
C ALA A 213 7.50 6.37 -2.74
N LYS A 214 6.36 6.51 -2.03
CA LYS A 214 6.22 6.04 -0.63
C LYS A 214 6.57 4.56 -0.52
N TRP A 215 6.00 3.72 -1.36
CA TRP A 215 6.19 2.27 -1.26
C TRP A 215 7.57 1.81 -1.72
N ASN A 216 8.17 2.43 -2.73
CA ASN A 216 9.54 2.14 -3.14
C ASN A 216 10.56 2.54 -2.06
N LEU A 217 10.39 3.70 -1.42
CA LEU A 217 11.22 4.11 -0.29
C LEU A 217 11.02 3.17 0.91
N GLY A 218 9.77 2.79 1.19
CA GLY A 218 9.48 1.81 2.23
C GLY A 218 10.13 0.46 1.96
N ALA A 219 10.10 -0.03 0.73
CA ALA A 219 10.77 -1.26 0.31
C ALA A 219 12.30 -1.16 0.45
N LEU A 220 12.90 -0.03 0.09
CA LEU A 220 14.33 0.22 0.26
C LEU A 220 14.75 0.17 1.75
N VAL A 221 13.98 0.84 2.61
CA VAL A 221 14.21 0.84 4.06
C VAL A 221 14.04 -0.58 4.62
N ALA A 222 12.94 -1.25 4.26
CA ALA A 222 12.66 -2.63 4.67
C ALA A 222 13.79 -3.58 4.28
N GLY A 223 14.21 -3.56 3.01
CA GLY A 223 15.29 -4.38 2.48
C GLY A 223 16.59 -4.18 3.24
N THR A 224 16.95 -2.92 3.51
CA THR A 224 18.15 -2.57 4.27
C THR A 224 18.09 -3.08 5.71
N LEU A 225 16.95 -2.92 6.39
CA LEU A 225 16.78 -3.37 7.77
C LEU A 225 16.85 -4.89 7.89
N PHE A 226 16.17 -5.62 6.99
CA PHE A 226 16.21 -7.08 6.97
C PHE A 226 17.62 -7.63 6.72
N ILE A 227 18.39 -7.03 5.79
CA ILE A 227 19.81 -7.38 5.58
C ILE A 227 20.66 -7.05 6.81
N SER A 228 20.40 -5.92 7.47
CA SER A 228 21.13 -5.53 8.69
C SER A 228 20.89 -6.53 9.82
N ILE A 229 19.64 -6.96 10.02
CA ILE A 229 19.29 -8.02 10.97
C ILE A 229 19.97 -9.34 10.57
N TRP A 230 19.99 -9.70 9.29
CA TRP A 230 20.72 -10.89 8.84
C TRP A 230 22.20 -10.83 9.21
N LYS A 231 22.85 -9.67 9.02
CA LYS A 231 24.26 -9.48 9.42
C LYS A 231 24.43 -9.61 10.95
N GLY A 232 23.56 -9.00 11.74
CA GLY A 232 23.58 -9.03 13.20
C GLY A 232 23.30 -10.41 13.81
N THR A 233 22.57 -11.26 13.11
CA THR A 233 22.19 -12.62 13.57
C THR A 233 23.16 -13.70 13.15
N ARG A 234 24.42 -13.36 12.84
CA ARG A 234 25.45 -14.32 12.43
C ARG A 234 25.68 -15.43 13.46
N TRP A 235 25.58 -15.10 14.75
CA TRP A 235 25.69 -16.06 15.85
C TRP A 235 24.62 -17.16 15.79
N ALA A 236 23.45 -16.92 15.19
CA ALA A 236 22.40 -17.91 15.08
C ALA A 236 22.63 -18.92 13.94
N ARG A 237 23.65 -18.70 13.10
CA ARG A 237 23.95 -19.52 11.92
C ARG A 237 25.25 -20.33 12.04
N ASN A 238 26.11 -19.96 12.99
CA ASN A 238 27.39 -20.59 13.29
C ASN A 238 27.24 -21.53 14.48
#